data_AF-A0A1F8N4Q0-F1
#
_entry.id   AF-A0A1F8N4Q0-F1
#
_cell.length_a   1.000
_cell.length_b   1.000
_cell.length_c   1.000
_cell.angle_alpha   90.00
_cell.angle_beta   90.00
_cell.angle_gamma   90.00
#
_symmetry.space_group_name_H-M   'P 1'
#
loop_
_entity.id
_entity.type
_entity.pdbx_description
1 polymer ?
#
loop_
_entity_poly.entity_id
_entity_poly.type
_entity_poly.pdbx_seq_one_letter_code
_entity_poly.pdbx_strand_id
1 'polypeptide(L)' 'MKNIPLGAVGIYSYVDKLRVGLQQLMAGARCFSVPAITRGELMSLTEECAKVTGIPYLMEAGREEAMKILGS' A
#
# COMPACT_ATOMS: atom_id res chain seq x y z
N MET A 1 -17.71 7.91 -28.94
CA MET A 1 -16.49 7.06 -29.11
C MET A 1 -15.66 7.38 -30.34
N LYS A 2 -16.21 7.91 -31.45
CA LYS A 2 -15.42 8.19 -32.68
C LYS A 2 -14.18 9.11 -32.52
N ASN A 3 -14.09 9.88 -31.43
CA ASN A 3 -13.02 10.86 -31.20
C ASN A 3 -12.16 10.57 -29.95
N ILE A 4 -12.32 9.43 -29.27
CA ILE A 4 -11.51 9.07 -28.10
C ILE A 4 -10.51 7.99 -28.52
N PRO A 5 -9.19 8.26 -28.49
CA PRO A 5 -8.18 7.25 -28.78
C PRO A 5 -8.31 6.05 -27.83
N LEU A 6 -8.23 4.82 -28.36
CA LEU A 6 -8.30 3.61 -27.55
C LEU A 6 -7.17 3.53 -26.50
N GLY A 7 -6.00 4.09 -26.81
CA GLY A 7 -4.90 4.21 -25.84
C GLY A 7 -5.28 5.08 -24.63
N ALA A 8 -6.05 6.14 -24.83
CA ALA A 8 -6.52 6.99 -23.74
C ALA A 8 -7.51 6.24 -22.83
N VAL A 9 -8.39 5.42 -23.43
CA VAL A 9 -9.28 4.53 -22.67
C VAL A 9 -8.46 3.53 -21.84
N GLY A 10 -7.44 2.91 -22.44
CA GLY A 10 -6.57 1.96 -21.75
C GLY A 10 -5.86 2.57 -20.54
N ILE A 11 -5.24 3.74 -20.72
CA ILE A 11 -4.56 4.46 -19.62
C ILE A 11 -5.57 4.85 -18.54
N TYR A 12 -6.72 5.43 -18.92
CA TYR A 12 -7.73 5.83 -17.96
C TYR A 12 -8.23 4.64 -17.13
N SER A 13 -8.58 3.53 -17.76
CA SER A 13 -9.01 2.31 -17.05
C SER A 13 -7.94 1.74 -16.13
N TYR A 14 -6.66 1.83 -16.53
CA TYR A 14 -5.56 1.38 -15.67
C TYR A 14 -5.38 2.29 -14.45
N VAL A 15 -5.40 3.61 -14.64
CA VAL A 15 -5.33 4.59 -13.54
C VAL A 15 -6.54 4.45 -12.61
N ASP A 16 -7.73 4.19 -13.14
CA ASP A 16 -8.92 3.95 -12.33
C ASP A 16 -8.77 2.71 -11.43
N LYS A 17 -8.22 1.62 -11.98
CA LYS A 17 -7.87 0.43 -11.19
C LYS A 17 -6.86 0.75 -10.09
N LEU A 18 -5.80 1.50 -10.40
CA LEU A 18 -4.81 1.92 -9.42
C LEU A 18 -5.43 2.78 -8.31
N ARG A 19 -6.32 3.71 -8.67
CA ARG A 19 -7.05 4.56 -7.73
C ARG A 19 -7.87 3.73 -6.75
N VAL A 20 -8.65 2.76 -7.25
CA VAL A 20 -9.47 1.89 -6.40
C VAL A 20 -8.61 1.02 -5.49
N GLY A 21 -7.53 0.42 -6.01
CA GLY A 21 -6.60 -0.37 -5.20
C GLY A 21 -5.93 0.45 -4.09
N LEU A 22 -5.51 1.68 -4.40
CA LEU A 22 -4.96 2.60 -3.41
C LEU A 22 -5.99 2.95 -2.33
N GLN A 23 -7.25 3.22 -2.71
CA GLN A 23 -8.33 3.49 -1.76
C GLN A 23 -8.60 2.30 -0.83
N GLN A 24 -8.55 1.07 -1.34
CA GLN A 24 -8.70 -0.14 -0.53
C GLN A 24 -7.57 -0.29 0.49
N LEU A 25 -6.33 -0.08 0.05
CA LEU A 25 -5.16 -0.11 0.92
C LEU A 25 -5.25 0.98 2.00
N MET A 26 -5.58 2.21 1.59
CA MET A 26 -5.79 3.35 2.48
C MET A 26 -6.90 3.10 3.51
N ALA A 27 -8.02 2.48 3.10
CA ALA A 27 -9.10 2.12 4.01
C ALA A 27 -8.65 1.08 5.05
N GLY A 28 -7.90 0.06 4.63
CA GLY A 28 -7.32 -0.93 5.55
C GLY A 28 -6.32 -0.32 6.54
N ALA A 29 -5.55 0.67 6.11
CA ALA A 29 -4.63 1.43 6.94
C ALA A 29 -5.27 2.55 7.77
N ARG A 30 -6.57 2.84 7.57
CA ARG A 30 -7.28 3.98 8.18
C ARG A 30 -6.68 5.35 7.80
N CYS A 31 -6.11 5.47 6.61
CA CYS A 31 -5.61 6.72 6.03
C CYS A 31 -6.67 7.33 5.10
N PHE A 32 -7.25 8.48 5.45
CA PHE A 32 -8.34 9.09 4.66
C PHE A 32 -7.89 10.14 3.64
N SER A 33 -6.58 10.31 3.46
CA SER A 33 -6.01 11.23 2.47
C SER A 33 -4.65 10.71 1.97
N VAL A 34 -4.26 11.08 0.75
CA VAL A 34 -2.96 10.68 0.18
C VAL A 34 -1.77 11.16 1.03
N PRO A 35 -1.81 12.36 1.65
CA PRO A 35 -0.74 12.75 2.58
C PRO A 35 -0.70 11.96 3.90
N ALA A 36 -1.76 11.24 4.26
CA ALA A 36 -1.83 10.46 5.49
C ALA A 36 -1.26 9.05 5.35
N ILE A 37 -1.07 8.54 4.13
CA ILE A 37 -0.40 7.26 3.91
C ILE A 37 1.12 7.44 3.88
N THR A 38 1.83 6.54 4.54
CA THR A 38 3.29 6.52 4.61
C THR A 38 3.82 5.16 4.18
N ARG A 39 5.14 4.91 4.33
CA ARG A 39 5.71 3.57 4.18
C ARG A 39 5.49 2.69 5.41
N GLY A 40 4.98 3.23 6.52
CA GLY A 40 4.68 2.48 7.74
C GLY A 40 3.52 1.49 7.58
N GLU A 41 2.63 1.72 6.62
CA GLU A 41 1.50 0.85 6.29
C GLU A 41 1.90 -0.37 5.44
N LEU A 42 3.17 -0.45 5.01
CA LEU A 42 3.68 -1.53 4.17
C LEU A 42 4.44 -2.57 4.99
N MET A 43 4.38 -3.83 4.55
CA MET A 43 5.21 -4.92 5.05
C MET A 43 5.70 -5.79 3.90
N SER A 44 6.91 -6.33 4.03
CA SER A 44 7.51 -7.24 3.06
C SER A 44 7.00 -8.65 3.28
N LEU A 45 6.54 -9.30 2.21
CA LEU A 45 6.07 -10.69 2.27
C LEU A 45 7.21 -11.71 2.37
N THR A 46 8.43 -11.33 1.99
CA THR A 46 9.62 -12.20 2.05
C THR A 46 10.80 -11.48 2.67
N GLU A 47 11.75 -12.26 3.20
CA GLU A 47 12.99 -11.72 3.75
C GLU A 47 13.87 -11.06 2.69
N GLU A 48 13.90 -11.58 1.47
CA GLU A 48 14.66 -10.97 0.36
C GLU A 48 14.11 -9.58 0.03
N CYS A 49 12.79 -9.42 0.00
CA CYS A 49 12.16 -8.13 -0.20
C CYS A 49 12.50 -7.16 0.93
N ALA A 50 12.48 -7.64 2.19
CA ALA A 50 12.87 -6.83 3.34
C ALA A 50 14.34 -6.37 3.24
N LYS A 51 15.26 -7.27 2.87
CA LYS A 51 16.69 -6.98 2.70
C LYS A 51 16.96 -5.92 1.62
N VAL A 52 16.20 -5.95 0.52
CA VAL A 52 16.38 -5.01 -0.61
C VAL A 52 15.69 -3.66 -0.36
N THR A 53 14.49 -3.68 0.21
CA THR A 53 13.64 -2.47 0.30
C THR A 53 13.75 -1.72 1.62
N GLY A 54 14.26 -2.37 2.67
CA GLY A 54 14.23 -1.87 4.04
C GLY A 54 12.82 -1.82 4.65
N ILE A 55 11.79 -2.34 3.97
CA ILE A 55 10.43 -2.47 4.55
C ILE A 55 10.43 -3.71 5.46
N PRO A 56 9.93 -3.60 6.72
CA PRO A 56 9.95 -4.71 7.68
C PRO A 56 9.31 -5.99 7.14
N TYR A 57 9.85 -7.14 7.52
CA TYR A 57 9.25 -8.43 7.20
C TYR A 57 7.90 -8.59 7.92
N LEU A 58 6.94 -9.30 7.32
CA LEU A 58 5.58 -9.44 7.86
C LEU A 58 5.53 -9.93 9.31
N MET A 59 6.49 -10.76 9.73
CA MET A 59 6.58 -11.31 11.09
C MET A 59 7.10 -10.28 12.11
N GLU A 60 7.67 -9.18 11.64
CA GLU A 60 8.23 -8.09 12.45
C GLU A 60 7.34 -6.84 12.44
N ALA A 61 6.52 -6.67 11.41
CA ALA A 61 5.62 -5.54 11.25
C ALA A 61 4.69 -5.40 12.47
N GLY A 62 4.75 -4.25 13.14
CA GLY A 62 3.94 -3.95 14.34
C GLY A 62 4.34 -4.71 15.62
N ARG A 63 5.37 -5.57 15.57
CA ARG A 63 5.78 -6.40 16.71
C ARG A 63 6.23 -5.56 17.91
N GLU A 64 7.02 -4.53 17.68
CA GLU A 64 7.55 -3.68 18.76
C GLU A 64 6.43 -2.98 19.53
N GLU A 65 5.46 -2.42 18.82
CA GLU A 65 4.30 -1.77 19.44
C GLU A 65 3.42 -2.76 20.18
N ALA A 66 3.18 -3.94 19.59
CA ALA A 66 2.44 -5.01 20.24
C ALA A 66 3.11 -5.46 21.56
N MET A 67 4.43 -5.63 21.59
CA MET A 67 5.15 -6.02 22.80
C MET A 67 5.06 -4.95 23.90
N LYS A 68 5.18 -3.67 23.53
CA LYS A 68 4.99 -2.54 24.48
C LYS A 68 3.60 -2.57 25.11
N ILE A 69 2.56 -2.86 24.33
CA ILE A 69 1.17 -2.97 24.82
C ILE A 69 1.01 -4.17 25.76
N LEU A 70 1.65 -5.29 25.44
CA LEU A 70 1.61 -6.51 26.27
C LEU A 70 2.43 -6.41 27.56
N GLY A 71 3.21 -5.33 27.74
CA GLY A 71 4.03 -5.12 28.94
C GLY A 71 5.19 -6.11 29.08
N SER A 72 5.68 -6.63 27.95
CA SER A 72 6.81 -7.57 27.86
C SER A 72 8.00 -6.97 27.12
#